data_AF-A0A7S3L8W4-F1
#
_entry.id   AF-A0A7S3L8W4-F1
#
_cell.length_a   1.000
_cell.length_b   1.000
_cell.length_c   1.000
_cell.angle_alpha   90.00
_cell.angle_beta   90.00
_cell.angle_gamma   90.00
#
_symmetry.space_group_name_H-M   'P 1'
#
loop_
_entity.id
_entity.type
_entity.pdbx_description
1 polymer ?
#
loop_
_entity_poly.entity_id
_entity_poly.type
_entity_poly.pdbx_seq_one_letter_code
_entity_poly.pdbx_strand_id
1 'polypeptide(L)'
;ARSDAKQLLQVVTARFTSTTVFLTLLVSAELGTFFSPSRPVEEVRTALENDAFDTLDFWVAIALSVGIFCAVAALFANFTAWSIFVVLSPENAALILRSSVGLYAAQLPNRLVIASIYTFFVWIVLFWFKLLPLAAAIILGSAGTLLLVHLASTYSAMGEIILATSAMSASTVLEKGDEERLSPAELYKVLLLEHDLAKRAKIPIMKQYRMDYFNTVRESLMAEVIEQGEAQPTDTTPSPTPPQAPELSR
;
A
#
# COMPACT_ATOMS: atom_id res chain seq x y z
N ALA A 1 19.99 -2.55 17.42
CA ALA A 1 19.32 -1.37 18.00
C ALA A 1 19.83 -0.02 17.44
N ARG A 2 21.07 0.40 17.69
CA ARG A 2 21.60 1.71 17.22
C ARG A 2 21.84 1.79 15.70
N SER A 3 22.31 0.69 15.11
CA SER A 3 22.43 0.51 13.65
C SER A 3 21.07 0.66 12.97
N ASP A 4 20.03 0.06 13.56
CA ASP A 4 18.69 -0.03 12.99
C ASP A 4 17.98 1.33 12.97
N ALA A 5 18.19 2.17 13.99
CA ALA A 5 17.65 3.54 14.03
C ALA A 5 18.21 4.42 12.90
N LYS A 6 19.50 4.27 12.58
CA LYS A 6 20.15 4.99 11.48
C LYS A 6 19.63 4.54 10.11
N GLN A 7 19.47 3.22 9.91
CA GLN A 7 18.90 2.68 8.68
C GLN A 7 17.44 3.11 8.49
N LEU A 8 16.63 3.04 9.54
CA LEU A 8 15.22 3.45 9.50
C LEU A 8 15.08 4.95 9.19
N LEU A 9 15.95 5.79 9.76
CA LEU A 9 16.00 7.21 9.43
C LEU A 9 16.40 7.45 7.96
N GLN A 10 17.37 6.69 7.44
CA GLN A 10 17.77 6.77 6.02
C GLN A 10 16.62 6.39 5.08
N VAL A 11 15.88 5.31 5.38
CA VAL A 11 14.73 4.87 4.57
C VAL A 11 13.62 5.92 4.60
N VAL A 12 13.27 6.45 5.78
CA VAL A 12 12.26 7.51 5.92
C VAL A 12 12.69 8.77 5.17
N THR A 13 13.96 9.15 5.25
CA THR A 13 14.49 10.32 4.55
C THR A 13 14.48 10.12 3.03
N ALA A 14 14.88 8.96 2.53
CA ALA A 14 14.86 8.63 1.10
C ALA A 14 13.43 8.67 0.53
N ARG A 15 12.44 8.20 1.31
CA ARG A 15 11.03 8.30 0.96
C ARG A 15 10.58 9.76 0.80
N PHE A 16 10.97 10.65 1.72
CA PHE A 16 10.63 12.06 1.60
C PHE A 16 11.24 12.68 0.34
N THR A 17 12.49 12.36 -0.01
CA THR A 17 13.11 12.81 -1.26
C THR A 17 12.33 12.35 -2.49
N SER A 18 11.97 11.06 -2.56
CA SER A 18 11.16 10.52 -3.66
C SER A 18 9.79 11.22 -3.75
N THR A 19 9.16 11.45 -2.61
CA THR A 19 7.87 12.14 -2.50
C THR A 19 7.97 13.60 -2.96
N THR A 20 9.06 14.30 -2.63
CA THR A 20 9.30 15.67 -3.11
C THR A 20 9.41 15.71 -4.63
N VAL A 21 10.16 14.80 -5.26
CA VAL A 21 10.30 14.75 -6.72
C VAL A 21 8.94 14.51 -7.37
N PHE A 22 8.19 13.53 -6.86
CA PHE A 22 6.85 13.23 -7.35
C PHE A 22 5.90 14.44 -7.24
N LEU A 23 5.80 15.04 -6.06
CA LEU A 23 4.92 16.21 -5.83
C LEU A 23 5.34 17.42 -6.65
N THR A 24 6.64 17.64 -6.85
CA THR A 24 7.14 18.74 -7.69
C THR A 24 6.71 18.56 -9.15
N LEU A 25 6.79 17.33 -9.67
CA LEU A 25 6.30 17.01 -11.02
C LEU A 25 4.78 17.20 -11.11
N LEU A 26 4.04 16.76 -10.09
CA LEU A 26 2.59 16.90 -10.02
C LEU A 26 2.17 18.38 -10.04
N VAL A 27 2.74 19.19 -9.15
CA VAL A 27 2.50 20.64 -9.08
C VAL A 27 2.88 21.31 -10.40
N SER A 28 4.02 20.93 -10.99
CA SER A 28 4.46 21.50 -12.28
C SER A 28 3.51 21.17 -13.42
N ALA A 29 2.97 19.95 -13.45
CA ALA A 29 1.98 19.54 -14.43
C ALA A 29 0.67 20.32 -14.24
N GLU A 30 0.16 20.44 -13.02
CA GLU A 30 -1.09 21.15 -12.74
C GLU A 30 -0.99 22.64 -13.01
N LEU A 31 0.09 23.30 -12.56
CA LEU A 31 0.36 24.70 -12.88
C LEU A 31 0.59 24.90 -14.37
N GLY A 32 1.33 24.00 -15.02
CA GLY A 32 1.58 24.04 -16.45
C GLY A 32 0.29 23.91 -17.27
N THR A 33 -0.64 23.06 -16.84
CA THR A 33 -1.97 22.95 -17.43
C THR A 33 -2.78 24.21 -17.16
N PHE A 34 -2.86 24.69 -15.92
CA PHE A 34 -3.67 25.86 -15.56
C PHE A 34 -3.22 27.15 -16.26
N PHE A 35 -1.92 27.35 -16.42
CA PHE A 35 -1.35 28.52 -17.08
C PHE A 35 -1.07 28.33 -18.58
N SER A 36 -1.44 27.18 -19.15
CA SER A 36 -1.29 26.94 -20.59
C SER A 36 -2.05 28.00 -21.42
N PRO A 37 -1.48 28.50 -22.53
CA PRO A 37 -2.17 29.40 -23.46
C PRO A 37 -3.08 28.63 -24.46
N SER A 38 -3.40 27.37 -24.18
CA SER A 38 -4.27 26.59 -25.06
C SER A 38 -5.73 27.00 -24.91
N ARG A 39 -6.45 27.04 -26.03
CA ARG A 39 -7.87 27.44 -26.07
C ARG A 39 -8.77 26.71 -25.04
N PRO A 40 -8.67 25.38 -24.85
CA PRO A 40 -9.52 24.70 -23.88
C PRO A 40 -9.27 25.15 -22.43
N VAL A 41 -8.03 25.47 -22.10
CA VAL A 41 -7.65 25.98 -20.77
C VAL A 41 -8.10 27.43 -20.61
N GLU A 42 -8.02 28.23 -21.66
CA GLU A 42 -8.52 29.60 -21.65
C GLU A 42 -10.04 29.66 -21.44
N GLU A 43 -10.80 28.76 -22.06
CA GLU A 43 -12.24 28.59 -21.82
C GLU A 43 -12.53 28.22 -20.35
N VAL A 44 -11.75 27.31 -19.77
CA VAL A 44 -11.81 26.93 -18.34
C VAL A 44 -11.56 28.13 -17.42
N ARG A 45 -10.52 28.93 -17.69
CA ARG A 45 -10.23 30.15 -16.91
C ARG A 45 -11.32 31.20 -17.06
N THR A 46 -11.83 31.39 -18.27
CA THR A 46 -12.91 32.34 -18.56
C THR A 46 -14.22 31.93 -17.90
N ALA A 47 -14.53 30.64 -17.85
CA ALA A 47 -15.70 30.11 -17.13
C ALA A 47 -15.62 30.38 -15.63
N LEU A 48 -14.41 30.30 -15.05
CA LEU A 48 -14.16 30.66 -13.66
C LEU A 48 -14.31 32.17 -13.40
N GLU A 49 -13.84 33.02 -14.32
CA GLU A 49 -13.98 34.48 -14.20
C GLU A 49 -15.43 34.95 -14.30
N ASN A 50 -16.25 34.27 -15.11
CA ASN A 50 -17.65 34.63 -15.32
C ASN A 50 -18.65 33.91 -14.39
N ASP A 51 -18.17 33.19 -13.37
CA ASP A 51 -19.01 32.43 -12.43
C ASP A 51 -20.00 31.48 -13.13
N ALA A 52 -19.56 30.80 -14.19
CA ALA A 52 -20.40 29.95 -15.03
C ALA A 52 -20.65 28.56 -14.42
N PHE A 53 -21.28 28.49 -13.24
CA PHE A 53 -21.48 27.28 -12.43
C PHE A 53 -22.13 26.10 -13.17
N ASP A 54 -22.93 26.37 -14.20
CA ASP A 54 -23.64 25.36 -14.99
C ASP A 54 -22.75 24.69 -16.05
N THR A 55 -21.53 25.19 -16.27
CA THR A 55 -20.63 24.70 -17.30
C THR A 55 -19.64 23.67 -16.76
N LEU A 56 -19.32 22.66 -17.57
CA LEU A 56 -18.26 21.70 -17.25
C LEU A 56 -16.91 22.40 -17.06
N ASP A 57 -16.67 23.47 -17.81
CA ASP A 57 -15.45 24.28 -17.77
C ASP A 57 -15.18 24.89 -16.39
N PHE A 58 -16.24 25.39 -15.73
CA PHE A 58 -16.14 25.88 -14.36
C PHE A 58 -15.71 24.78 -13.38
N TRP A 59 -16.33 23.59 -13.46
CA TRP A 59 -16.00 22.47 -12.58
C TRP A 59 -14.59 21.92 -12.82
N VAL A 60 -14.14 21.91 -14.07
CA VAL A 60 -12.75 21.61 -14.43
C VAL A 60 -11.79 22.61 -13.76
N ALA A 61 -12.11 23.90 -13.80
CA ALA A 61 -11.28 24.96 -13.20
C ALA A 61 -11.16 24.79 -11.67
N ILE A 62 -12.29 24.52 -11.01
CA ILE A 62 -12.33 24.28 -9.56
C ILE A 62 -11.55 23.03 -9.19
N ALA A 63 -11.77 21.91 -9.89
CA ALA A 63 -11.07 20.65 -9.61
C ALA A 63 -9.55 20.80 -9.78
N LEU A 64 -9.11 21.49 -10.84
CA LEU A 64 -7.69 21.78 -11.08
C LEU A 64 -7.11 22.71 -10.00
N SER A 65 -7.84 23.74 -9.58
CA SER A 65 -7.40 24.66 -8.52
C SER A 65 -7.27 23.97 -7.16
N VAL A 66 -8.24 23.10 -6.81
CA VAL A 66 -8.18 22.26 -5.61
C VAL A 66 -7.00 21.28 -5.71
N GLY A 67 -6.76 20.68 -6.88
CA GLY A 67 -5.60 19.83 -7.13
C GLY A 67 -4.27 20.53 -6.83
N ILE A 68 -4.08 21.72 -7.40
CA ILE A 68 -2.90 22.58 -7.17
C ILE A 68 -2.73 22.85 -5.67
N PHE A 69 -3.80 23.26 -4.99
CA PHE A 69 -3.75 23.54 -3.55
C PHE A 69 -3.36 22.30 -2.74
N CYS A 70 -3.96 21.14 -3.02
CA CYS A 70 -3.64 19.87 -2.37
C CYS A 70 -2.18 19.46 -2.60
N ALA A 71 -1.68 19.57 -3.83
CA ALA A 71 -0.31 19.21 -4.18
C ALA A 71 0.72 20.14 -3.53
N VAL A 72 0.45 21.45 -3.48
CA VAL A 72 1.28 22.43 -2.76
C VAL A 72 1.27 22.17 -1.25
N ALA A 73 0.10 21.91 -0.66
CA ALA A 73 -0.01 21.56 0.76
C ALA A 73 0.74 20.26 1.08
N ALA A 74 0.65 19.25 0.21
CA ALA A 74 1.40 18.01 0.33
C ALA A 74 2.92 18.27 0.29
N LEU A 75 3.37 19.16 -0.58
CA LEU A 75 4.79 19.52 -0.71
C LEU A 75 5.30 20.19 0.56
N PHE A 76 4.55 21.16 1.12
CA PHE A 76 4.90 21.79 2.38
C PHE A 76 4.89 20.80 3.56
N ALA A 77 3.90 19.92 3.64
CA ALA A 77 3.86 18.89 4.67
C ALA A 77 5.08 17.94 4.55
N ASN A 78 5.45 17.56 3.34
CA ASN A 78 6.59 16.69 3.08
C ASN A 78 7.92 17.35 3.48
N PHE A 79 8.13 18.62 3.11
CA PHE A 79 9.31 19.39 3.54
C PHE A 79 9.36 19.56 5.05
N THR A 80 8.23 19.91 5.67
CA THR A 80 8.15 20.08 7.13
C THR A 80 8.49 18.78 7.86
N ALA A 81 7.90 17.66 7.44
CA ALA A 81 8.21 16.35 8.00
C ALA A 81 9.70 16.01 7.81
N TRP A 82 10.22 16.14 6.59
CA TRP A 82 11.62 15.88 6.28
C TRP A 82 12.57 16.69 7.17
N SER A 83 12.35 18.01 7.30
CA SER A 83 13.18 18.87 8.15
C SER A 83 13.18 18.44 9.62
N ILE A 84 12.02 18.01 10.14
CA ILE A 84 11.92 17.50 11.51
C ILE A 84 12.67 16.17 11.66
N PHE A 85 12.54 15.24 10.71
CA PHE A 85 13.16 13.93 10.83
C PHE A 85 14.69 13.99 10.64
N VAL A 86 15.22 14.83 9.76
CA VAL A 86 16.67 14.93 9.51
C VAL A 86 17.46 15.41 10.73
N VAL A 87 16.85 16.22 11.60
CA VAL A 87 17.52 16.74 12.81
C VAL A 87 17.44 15.79 14.01
N LEU A 88 16.70 14.68 13.91
CA LEU A 88 16.61 13.71 15.01
C LEU A 88 17.93 12.96 15.18
N SER A 89 18.43 12.92 16.41
CA SER A 89 19.56 12.06 16.75
C SER A 89 19.15 10.58 16.68
N PRO A 90 20.06 9.67 16.27
CA PRO A 90 19.77 8.23 16.22
C PRO A 90 19.30 7.64 17.56
N GLU A 91 19.74 8.23 18.68
CA GLU A 91 19.34 7.82 20.03
C GLU A 91 17.86 8.10 20.32
N ASN A 92 17.32 9.20 19.78
CA ASN A 92 15.96 9.65 20.05
C ASN A 92 14.97 9.29 18.93
N ALA A 93 15.48 8.98 17.73
CA ALA A 93 14.67 8.67 16.55
C ALA A 93 13.67 7.53 16.81
N ALA A 94 14.12 6.44 17.45
CA ALA A 94 13.26 5.29 17.73
C ALA A 94 12.10 5.62 18.69
N LEU A 95 12.32 6.52 19.65
CA LEU A 95 11.28 6.96 20.59
C LEU A 95 10.24 7.84 19.89
N ILE A 96 10.70 8.82 19.11
CA ILE A 96 9.82 9.75 18.40
C ILE A 96 9.03 9.05 17.30
N LEU A 97 9.66 8.20 16.50
CA LEU A 97 8.98 7.47 15.41
C LEU A 97 7.94 6.45 15.92
N ARG A 98 8.09 5.96 17.16
CA ARG A 98 7.09 5.09 17.81
C ARG A 98 5.98 5.87 18.52
N SER A 99 6.17 7.18 18.76
CA SER A 99 5.13 8.01 19.36
C SER A 99 3.98 8.21 18.37
N SER A 100 2.75 8.34 18.88
CA SER A 100 1.57 8.61 18.05
C SER A 100 1.71 9.89 17.23
N VAL A 101 2.34 10.93 17.82
CA VAL A 101 2.61 12.21 17.17
C VAL A 101 3.62 12.06 16.05
N GLY A 102 4.74 11.36 16.28
CA GLY A 102 5.76 11.12 15.26
C GLY A 102 5.26 10.24 14.13
N LEU A 103 4.45 9.22 14.44
CA LEU A 103 3.81 8.37 13.44
C LEU A 103 2.82 9.17 12.59
N TYR A 104 2.00 10.03 13.21
CA TYR A 104 1.10 10.92 12.49
C TYR A 104 1.86 11.90 11.59
N ALA A 105 2.91 12.54 12.11
CA ALA A 105 3.76 13.46 11.35
C ALA A 105 4.46 12.78 10.17
N ALA A 106 4.91 11.53 10.32
CA ALA A 106 5.48 10.73 9.22
C ALA A 106 4.44 10.30 8.18
N GLN A 107 3.17 10.11 8.59
CA GLN A 107 2.09 9.68 7.71
C GLN A 107 1.39 10.83 6.98
N LEU A 108 1.34 12.03 7.55
CA LEU A 108 0.62 13.17 7.01
C LEU A 108 1.01 13.50 5.54
N PRO A 109 2.30 13.58 5.16
CA PRO A 109 2.68 13.80 3.77
C PRO A 109 2.10 12.75 2.83
N ASN A 110 2.10 11.48 3.24
CA ASN A 110 1.58 10.40 2.42
C ASN A 110 0.07 10.48 2.22
N ARG A 111 -0.68 10.87 3.26
CA ARG A 111 -2.13 11.10 3.14
C ARG A 111 -2.43 12.22 2.16
N LEU A 112 -1.66 13.30 2.21
CA LEU A 112 -1.80 14.43 1.29
C LEU A 112 -1.36 14.10 -0.14
N VAL A 113 -0.33 13.27 -0.32
CA VAL A 113 0.06 12.74 -1.65
C VAL A 113 -1.07 11.92 -2.25
N ILE A 114 -1.68 11.03 -1.46
CA ILE A 114 -2.83 10.23 -1.90
C ILE A 114 -4.00 11.13 -2.30
N ALA A 115 -4.32 12.14 -1.47
CA ALA A 115 -5.34 13.13 -1.81
C ALA A 115 -5.02 13.86 -3.13
N SER A 116 -3.76 14.26 -3.32
CA SER A 116 -3.29 14.94 -4.53
C SER A 116 -3.39 14.05 -5.78
N ILE A 117 -3.12 12.75 -5.66
CA ILE A 117 -3.29 11.77 -6.75
C ILE A 117 -4.77 11.67 -7.13
N TYR A 118 -5.68 11.62 -6.15
CA TYR A 118 -7.11 11.55 -6.44
C TYR A 118 -7.63 12.84 -7.07
N THR A 119 -7.26 14.01 -6.56
CA THR A 119 -7.66 15.28 -7.16
C THR A 119 -7.09 15.44 -8.56
N PHE A 120 -5.85 15.00 -8.78
CA PHE A 120 -5.21 14.98 -10.10
C PHE A 120 -6.00 14.12 -11.10
N PHE A 121 -6.37 12.92 -10.67
CA PHE A 121 -7.17 12.02 -11.51
C PHE A 121 -8.54 12.60 -11.84
N VAL A 122 -9.22 13.20 -10.86
CA VAL A 122 -10.55 13.80 -11.05
C VAL A 122 -10.52 14.89 -12.13
N TRP A 123 -9.60 15.85 -12.05
CA TRP A 123 -9.57 16.92 -13.05
C TRP A 123 -9.17 16.42 -14.44
N ILE A 124 -8.27 15.42 -14.53
CA ILE A 124 -7.92 14.80 -15.82
C ILE A 124 -9.16 14.16 -16.47
N VAL A 125 -9.96 13.44 -15.69
CA VAL A 125 -11.19 12.82 -16.19
C VAL A 125 -12.16 13.89 -16.69
N LEU A 126 -12.36 14.97 -15.93
CA LEU A 126 -13.20 16.09 -16.37
C LEU A 126 -12.68 16.73 -17.67
N PHE A 127 -11.36 16.88 -17.81
CA PHE A 127 -10.73 17.35 -19.05
C PHE A 127 -10.98 16.42 -20.24
N TRP A 128 -10.98 15.10 -20.05
CA TRP A 128 -11.35 14.16 -21.11
C TRP A 128 -12.79 14.35 -21.57
N PHE A 129 -13.72 14.55 -20.64
CA PHE A 129 -15.13 14.84 -20.97
C PHE A 129 -15.30 16.16 -21.73
N LYS A 130 -14.41 17.13 -21.50
CA LYS A 130 -14.39 18.40 -22.24
C LYS A 130 -13.76 18.26 -23.64
N LEU A 131 -12.65 17.52 -23.76
CA LEU A 131 -11.82 17.49 -24.97
C LEU A 131 -12.21 16.40 -25.97
N LEU A 132 -12.79 15.29 -25.52
CA LEU A 132 -13.01 14.11 -26.34
C LEU A 132 -14.51 13.87 -26.60
N PRO A 133 -14.85 13.16 -27.69
CA PRO A 133 -16.20 12.64 -27.87
C PRO A 133 -16.62 11.80 -26.67
N LEU A 134 -17.89 11.90 -26.27
CA LEU A 134 -18.42 11.28 -25.05
C LEU A 134 -18.04 9.78 -24.92
N ALA A 135 -18.14 9.02 -26.02
CA ALA A 135 -17.77 7.60 -26.02
C ALA A 135 -16.28 7.37 -25.67
N ALA A 136 -15.37 8.16 -26.23
CA ALA A 136 -13.94 8.05 -25.94
C ALA A 136 -13.61 8.50 -24.51
N ALA A 137 -14.24 9.57 -24.04
CA ALA A 137 -14.11 10.04 -22.66
C ALA A 137 -14.57 8.98 -21.65
N ILE A 138 -15.69 8.30 -21.90
CA ILE A 138 -16.19 7.21 -21.06
C ILE A 138 -15.21 6.02 -21.06
N ILE A 139 -14.70 5.61 -22.23
CA ILE A 139 -13.74 4.50 -22.32
C ILE A 139 -12.45 4.82 -21.55
N LEU A 140 -11.87 6.01 -21.75
CA LEU A 140 -10.66 6.42 -21.02
C LEU A 140 -10.92 6.61 -19.52
N GLY A 141 -12.03 7.25 -19.16
CA GLY A 141 -12.43 7.46 -17.76
C GLY A 141 -12.62 6.14 -17.01
N SER A 142 -13.32 5.19 -17.63
CA SER A 142 -13.52 3.85 -17.05
C SER A 142 -12.22 3.06 -16.96
N ALA A 143 -11.40 3.02 -18.02
CA ALA A 143 -10.10 2.35 -18.00
C ALA A 143 -9.17 2.94 -16.93
N GLY A 144 -9.10 4.26 -16.83
CA GLY A 144 -8.33 4.96 -15.80
C GLY A 144 -8.83 4.66 -14.39
N THR A 145 -10.14 4.62 -14.19
CA THR A 145 -10.76 4.30 -12.89
C THR A 145 -10.45 2.86 -12.49
N LEU A 146 -10.58 1.90 -13.41
CA LEU A 146 -10.24 0.50 -13.17
C LEU A 146 -8.76 0.33 -12.81
N LEU A 147 -7.87 1.03 -13.52
CA LEU A 147 -6.44 1.02 -13.21
C LEU A 147 -6.16 1.59 -11.82
N LEU A 148 -6.80 2.71 -11.47
CA LEU A 148 -6.63 3.34 -10.16
C LEU A 148 -7.14 2.44 -9.02
N VAL A 149 -8.30 1.79 -9.21
CA VAL A 149 -8.84 0.80 -8.28
C VAL A 149 -7.88 -0.38 -8.15
N HIS A 150 -7.35 -0.90 -9.25
CA HIS A 150 -6.40 -2.01 -9.25
C HIS A 150 -5.10 -1.65 -8.51
N LEU A 151 -4.55 -0.46 -8.72
CA LEU A 151 -3.39 0.03 -8.00
C LEU A 151 -3.69 0.16 -6.51
N ALA A 152 -4.80 0.80 -6.15
CA ALA A 152 -5.21 0.97 -4.76
C ALA A 152 -5.40 -0.39 -4.06
N SER A 153 -6.08 -1.35 -4.71
CA SER A 153 -6.31 -2.68 -4.14
C SER A 153 -5.01 -3.47 -3.97
N THR A 154 -4.11 -3.41 -4.97
CA THR A 154 -2.85 -4.16 -4.94
C THR A 154 -1.93 -3.67 -3.83
N TYR A 155 -1.75 -2.34 -3.71
CA TYR A 155 -0.91 -1.78 -2.66
C TYR A 155 -1.58 -1.85 -1.27
N SER A 156 -2.91 -1.82 -1.19
CA SER A 156 -3.61 -2.08 0.06
C SER A 156 -3.39 -3.51 0.54
N ALA A 157 -3.55 -4.51 -0.34
CA ALA A 157 -3.30 -5.91 -0.02
C ALA A 157 -1.84 -6.15 0.39
N MET A 158 -0.89 -5.56 -0.32
CA MET A 158 0.52 -5.64 0.06
C MET A 158 0.76 -4.98 1.44
N GLY A 159 0.15 -3.83 1.70
CA GLY A 159 0.23 -3.15 3.00
C GLY A 159 -0.29 -4.03 4.15
N GLU A 160 -1.41 -4.71 3.95
CA GLU A 160 -1.94 -5.69 4.92
C GLU A 160 -0.98 -6.86 5.15
N ILE A 161 -0.37 -7.40 4.09
CA ILE A 161 0.62 -8.49 4.21
C ILE A 161 1.83 -8.03 5.03
N ILE A 162 2.42 -6.85 4.76
CA ILE A 162 3.62 -6.43 5.53
C ILE A 162 3.27 -6.14 6.99
N LEU A 163 2.06 -5.65 7.26
CA LEU A 163 1.57 -5.42 8.62
C LEU A 163 1.36 -6.74 9.36
N ALA A 164 0.71 -7.72 8.72
CA ALA A 164 0.39 -8.99 9.34
C ALA A 164 1.62 -9.87 9.58
N THR A 165 2.58 -9.85 8.65
CA THR A 165 3.83 -10.62 8.73
C THR A 165 4.88 -9.97 9.64
N SER A 166 4.56 -8.81 10.25
CA SER A 166 5.51 -8.03 11.05
C SER A 166 6.82 -7.74 10.31
N ALA A 167 6.79 -7.64 8.98
CA ALA A 167 7.97 -7.44 8.14
C ALA A 167 8.71 -6.11 8.41
N MET A 168 8.07 -5.20 9.15
CA MET A 168 8.68 -3.96 9.65
C MET A 168 9.37 -4.12 11.02
N SER A 169 9.40 -5.31 11.61
CA SER A 169 10.11 -5.65 12.84
C SER A 169 11.62 -5.74 12.61
N ALA A 170 12.42 -5.66 13.68
CA ALA A 170 13.87 -5.85 13.61
C ALA A 170 14.27 -7.33 13.39
N SER A 171 13.33 -8.25 13.57
CA SER A 171 13.48 -9.67 13.25
C SER A 171 13.19 -9.92 11.77
N THR A 172 14.00 -10.75 11.12
CA THR A 172 13.72 -11.20 9.76
C THR A 172 12.45 -12.06 9.75
N VAL A 173 11.57 -11.87 8.76
CA VAL A 173 10.31 -12.63 8.62
C VAL A 173 10.62 -14.10 8.38
N LEU A 174 11.67 -14.37 7.61
CA LEU A 174 12.20 -15.70 7.32
C LEU A 174 13.66 -15.76 7.80
N GLU A 175 14.15 -16.96 8.10
CA GLU A 175 15.59 -17.13 8.32
C GLU A 175 16.34 -16.92 6.99
N LYS A 176 17.55 -16.34 7.06
CA LYS A 176 18.33 -15.94 5.87
C LYS A 176 18.59 -17.07 4.87
N GLY A 177 18.48 -18.33 5.27
CA GLY A 177 18.65 -19.49 4.39
C GLY A 177 17.37 -19.95 3.68
N ASP A 178 16.19 -19.60 4.19
CA ASP A 178 14.91 -20.04 3.64
C ASP A 178 14.41 -19.09 2.56
N GLU A 179 14.70 -17.79 2.69
CA GLU A 179 14.33 -16.78 1.69
C GLU A 179 14.99 -17.04 0.33
N GLU A 180 16.25 -17.49 0.30
CA GLU A 180 16.99 -17.78 -0.93
C GLU A 180 16.55 -19.09 -1.62
N ARG A 181 15.83 -19.96 -0.90
CA ARG A 181 15.40 -21.27 -1.41
C ARG A 181 13.99 -21.26 -1.98
N LEU A 182 13.17 -20.29 -1.60
CA LEU A 182 11.77 -20.22 -1.97
C LEU A 182 11.59 -19.46 -3.29
N SER A 183 10.82 -20.03 -4.20
CA SER A 183 10.38 -19.30 -5.40
C SER A 183 9.40 -18.18 -5.02
N PRO A 184 9.24 -17.13 -5.85
CA PRO A 184 8.31 -16.04 -5.56
C PRO A 184 6.87 -16.49 -5.25
N ALA A 185 6.41 -17.57 -5.90
CA ALA A 185 5.08 -18.13 -5.67
C ALA A 185 4.97 -18.86 -4.32
N GLU A 186 6.04 -19.51 -3.87
CA GLU A 186 6.10 -20.16 -2.55
C GLU A 186 6.24 -19.12 -1.45
N LEU A 187 7.05 -18.08 -1.67
CA LEU A 187 7.20 -16.94 -0.77
C LEU A 187 5.84 -16.26 -0.54
N TYR A 188 5.07 -16.04 -1.60
CA TYR A 188 3.71 -15.49 -1.50
C TYR A 188 2.79 -16.38 -0.65
N LYS A 189 2.83 -17.71 -0.81
CA LYS A 189 2.02 -18.64 0.01
C LYS A 189 2.43 -18.60 1.48
N VAL A 190 3.72 -18.54 1.78
CA VAL A 190 4.23 -18.45 3.15
C VAL A 190 3.79 -17.14 3.81
N LEU A 191 3.89 -16.02 3.09
CA LEU A 191 3.45 -14.70 3.58
C LEU A 191 1.93 -14.65 3.80
N LEU A 192 1.13 -15.28 2.93
CA LEU A 192 -0.32 -15.41 3.13
C LEU A 192 -0.66 -16.27 4.35
N LEU A 193 0.07 -17.36 4.57
CA LEU A 193 -0.14 -18.26 5.70
C LEU A 193 0.16 -17.54 7.03
N GLU A 194 1.26 -16.80 7.09
CA GLU A 194 1.60 -15.94 8.24
C GLU A 194 0.54 -14.85 8.47
N HIS A 195 0.05 -14.23 7.39
CA HIS A 195 -1.06 -13.28 7.48
C HIS A 195 -2.33 -13.91 8.09
N ASP A 196 -2.71 -15.10 7.64
CA ASP A 196 -3.89 -15.79 8.15
C ASP A 196 -3.73 -16.24 9.61
N LEU A 197 -2.54 -16.69 10.00
CA LEU A 197 -2.22 -17.00 11.41
C LEU A 197 -2.34 -15.76 12.29
N ALA A 198 -1.76 -14.64 11.87
CA ALA A 198 -1.87 -13.37 12.59
C ALA A 198 -3.33 -12.89 12.73
N LYS A 199 -4.12 -13.03 11.67
CA LYS A 199 -5.55 -12.66 11.67
C LYS A 199 -6.37 -13.55 12.62
N ARG A 200 -6.10 -14.86 12.64
CA ARG A 200 -6.73 -15.82 13.57
C ARG A 200 -6.38 -15.52 15.02
N ALA A 201 -5.13 -15.15 15.28
CA ALA A 201 -4.64 -14.82 16.61
C ALA A 201 -5.21 -13.51 17.18
N LYS A 202 -5.93 -12.71 16.38
CA LYS A 202 -6.52 -11.40 16.74
C LYS A 202 -5.51 -10.49 17.47
N ILE A 203 -4.22 -10.59 17.12
CA ILE A 203 -3.19 -9.79 17.77
C ILE A 203 -3.43 -8.34 17.34
N PRO A 204 -3.62 -7.39 18.28
CA PRO A 204 -3.76 -5.99 17.92
C PRO A 204 -2.49 -5.56 17.18
N ILE A 205 -2.63 -4.80 16.09
CA ILE A 205 -1.51 -4.34 15.25
C ILE A 205 -0.40 -3.69 16.11
N MET A 206 -0.78 -2.94 17.15
CA MET A 206 0.18 -2.31 18.08
C MET A 206 1.01 -3.30 18.92
N LYS A 207 0.54 -4.54 19.10
CA LYS A 207 1.25 -5.62 19.80
C LYS A 207 2.10 -6.49 18.87
N GLN A 208 1.78 -6.58 17.57
CA GLN A 208 2.63 -7.25 16.58
C GLN A 208 4.04 -6.65 16.51
N TYR A 209 4.16 -5.33 16.72
CA TYR A 209 5.44 -4.64 16.77
C TYR A 209 6.29 -4.87 18.03
N ARG A 210 5.76 -5.56 19.06
CA ARG A 210 6.54 -5.95 20.24
C ARG A 210 7.00 -7.40 20.07
N MET A 211 8.24 -7.55 19.57
CA MET A 211 8.92 -8.82 19.22
C MET A 211 8.64 -9.99 20.17
N ASP A 212 8.66 -9.74 21.48
CA ASP A 212 8.54 -10.83 22.47
C ASP A 212 7.14 -11.47 22.47
N TYR A 213 6.07 -10.69 22.22
CA TYR A 213 4.71 -11.23 22.25
C TYR A 213 4.37 -12.02 20.98
N PHE A 214 4.82 -11.53 19.83
CA PHE A 214 4.54 -12.19 18.55
C PHE A 214 5.24 -13.55 18.44
N ASN A 215 6.51 -13.64 18.84
CA ASN A 215 7.25 -14.89 18.80
C ASN A 215 6.65 -15.96 19.72
N THR A 216 6.27 -15.60 20.95
CA THR A 216 5.64 -16.55 21.89
C THR A 216 4.27 -17.04 21.39
N VAL A 217 3.47 -16.14 20.80
CA VAL A 217 2.16 -16.53 20.25
C VAL A 217 2.32 -17.38 18.98
N ARG A 218 3.28 -17.04 18.11
CA ARG A 218 3.61 -17.82 16.91
C ARG A 218 4.05 -19.25 17.27
N GLU A 219 4.94 -19.41 18.24
CA GLU A 219 5.39 -20.71 18.72
C GLU A 219 4.23 -21.55 19.27
N SER A 220 3.30 -20.93 20.03
CA SER A 220 2.13 -21.64 20.54
C SER A 220 1.15 -22.09 19.44
N LEU A 221 0.95 -21.28 18.39
CA LEU A 221 0.05 -21.59 17.28
C LEU A 221 0.64 -22.64 16.32
N MET A 222 1.95 -22.56 16.04
CA MET A 222 2.63 -23.57 15.24
C MET A 222 2.60 -24.94 15.91
N ALA A 223 2.76 -24.99 17.24
CA ALA A 223 2.61 -26.23 18.02
C ALA A 223 1.20 -26.83 17.89
N GLU A 224 0.16 -25.99 17.98
CA GLU A 224 -1.25 -26.42 17.86
C GLU A 224 -1.59 -26.94 16.45
N VAL A 225 -1.03 -26.31 15.39
CA VAL A 225 -1.23 -26.77 14.00
C VAL A 225 -0.53 -28.10 13.73
N ILE A 226 0.67 -28.32 14.28
CA ILE A 226 1.39 -29.60 14.17
C ILE A 226 0.61 -30.71 14.90
N GLU A 227 0.10 -30.43 16.10
CA GLU A 227 -0.70 -31.37 16.89
C GLU A 227 -2.02 -31.74 16.20
N GLN A 228 -2.67 -30.79 15.52
CA GLN A 228 -3.87 -31.05 14.71
C GLN A 228 -3.57 -31.79 13.40
N GLY A 229 -2.37 -31.62 12.83
CA GLY A 229 -1.92 -32.32 11.63
C GLY A 229 -1.54 -33.79 11.88
N GLU A 230 -1.01 -34.11 13.06
CA GLU A 230 -0.71 -35.50 13.46
C GLU A 230 -1.94 -36.30 13.91
N ALA A 231 -3.03 -35.63 14.27
CA ALA A 231 -4.26 -36.28 14.73
C ALA A 231 -5.15 -36.85 13.61
N GLN A 232 -4.76 -36.74 12.33
CA GLN A 232 -5.51 -37.35 11.23
C GLN A 232 -4.99 -38.78 10.98
N PRO A 233 -5.72 -39.85 11.37
CA PRO A 233 -5.24 -41.21 11.21
C PRO A 233 -5.15 -41.53 9.72
N THR A 234 -3.99 -42.01 9.29
CA THR A 234 -3.78 -42.63 7.99
C THR A 234 -4.77 -43.78 7.86
N ASP A 235 -5.81 -43.58 7.06
CA ASP A 235 -6.82 -44.60 6.76
C ASP A 235 -6.09 -45.77 6.09
N THR A 236 -6.00 -46.86 6.83
CA THR A 236 -5.28 -48.07 6.44
C THR A 236 -6.19 -48.85 5.51
N THR A 237 -6.08 -48.61 4.21
CA THR A 237 -6.73 -49.43 3.19
C THR A 237 -6.25 -50.88 3.32
N PRO A 238 -7.11 -51.87 3.62
CA PRO A 238 -6.68 -53.25 3.76
C PRO A 238 -6.29 -53.85 2.41
N SER A 239 -5.17 -54.57 2.42
CA SER A 239 -4.61 -55.27 1.26
C SER A 239 -5.58 -56.36 0.75
N PRO A 240 -5.86 -56.44 -0.56
CA PRO A 240 -6.81 -57.41 -1.11
C PRO A 240 -6.23 -58.84 -1.01
N THR A 241 -6.97 -59.71 -0.34
CA THR A 241 -6.67 -61.15 -0.22
C THR A 241 -6.79 -61.83 -1.59
N PRO A 242 -5.82 -62.66 -2.01
CA PRO A 242 -5.87 -63.31 -3.31
C PRO A 242 -6.92 -64.45 -3.32
N PRO A 243 -7.57 -64.72 -4.48
CA PRO A 243 -8.62 -65.73 -4.57
C PRO A 243 -8.04 -67.14 -4.45
N GLN A 244 -8.61 -67.96 -3.56
CA GLN A 244 -8.36 -69.40 -3.53
C GLN A 244 -9.11 -70.08 -4.69
N ALA A 245 -8.38 -70.94 -5.42
CA ALA A 245 -8.92 -71.74 -6.51
C ALA A 245 -9.79 -72.90 -5.98
N PRO A 246 -10.89 -73.28 -6.66
CA PRO A 246 -11.71 -74.42 -6.23
C PRO A 246 -11.04 -75.76 -6.57
N GLU A 247 -10.99 -76.64 -5.58
CA GLU A 247 -10.64 -78.06 -5.71
C GLU A 247 -11.62 -78.79 -6.65
N LEU A 248 -11.05 -79.46 -7.65
CA LEU A 248 -11.70 -80.47 -8.46
C LEU A 248 -12.07 -81.69 -7.60
N SER A 249 -13.37 -81.99 -7.47
CA SER A 249 -13.82 -83.33 -7.08
C SER A 249 -15.06 -83.76 -7.88
N ARG A 250 -14.78 -84.75 -8.73
CA ARG A 250 -15.60 -85.82 -9.35
C ARG A 250 -17.03 -85.51 -9.81
#